data_AF-A0A2A6DZB1-F1
#
_entry.id   AF-A0A2A6DZB1-F1
#
_cell.length_a   1.000
_cell.length_b   1.000
_cell.length_c   1.000
_cell.angle_alpha   90.00
_cell.angle_beta   90.00
_cell.angle_gamma   90.00
#
_symmetry.space_group_name_H-M   'P 1'
#
loop_
_entity.id
_entity.type
_entity.pdbx_description
1 polymer ?
#
loop_
_entity_poly.entity_id
_entity_poly.type
_entity_poly.pdbx_seq_one_letter_code
_entity_poly.pdbx_strand_id
1 'polypeptide(L)'
;MPDKIKVRVRDAVLTTRQFERYKAFRQSEAELKSETPPTDEMLLEEWITEELLYQQAMKENVGVSLDEAMKEVQKAKAFLESLPPDSDIRRFHRQVLEAMGVSEEQYWNEIMPSEYRKMMSISRLYDELVKRGQLRPPSGDSNEWAEQIRRYRHQRYQESIGKEVFIY
;
A
#
# COMPACT_ATOMS: atom_id res chain seq x y z
N MET A 1 8.50 -2.90 -24.71
CA MET A 1 7.12 -3.44 -24.82
C MET A 1 6.22 -2.64 -23.89
N PRO A 2 4.98 -2.31 -24.27
CA PRO A 2 4.05 -1.65 -23.36
C PRO A 2 3.77 -2.55 -22.15
N ASP A 3 3.63 -1.92 -20.99
CA ASP A 3 3.34 -2.62 -19.73
C ASP A 3 1.97 -3.31 -19.83
N LYS A 4 1.92 -4.59 -19.46
CA LYS A 4 0.68 -5.37 -19.58
C LYS A 4 -0.27 -4.99 -18.44
N ILE A 5 -1.55 -4.87 -18.75
CA ILE A 5 -2.60 -4.70 -17.74
C ILE A 5 -2.68 -6.01 -16.95
N LYS A 6 -2.59 -5.92 -15.62
CA LYS A 6 -2.79 -7.05 -14.70
C LYS A 6 -4.19 -6.99 -14.08
N VAL A 7 -4.60 -5.79 -13.66
CA VAL A 7 -5.92 -5.56 -13.07
C VAL A 7 -6.47 -4.20 -13.52
N ARG A 8 -7.79 -4.12 -13.68
CA ARG A 8 -8.52 -2.86 -13.73
C ARG A 8 -9.42 -2.74 -12.51
N VAL A 9 -9.30 -1.64 -11.77
CA VAL A 9 -10.14 -1.31 -10.60
C VAL A 9 -10.86 0.00 -10.91
N ARG A 10 -12.12 -0.10 -11.33
CA ARG A 10 -12.88 0.99 -11.95
C ARG A 10 -12.10 1.62 -13.11
N ASP A 11 -11.74 2.89 -13.00
CA ASP A 11 -10.98 3.63 -14.02
C ASP A 11 -9.46 3.49 -13.84
N ALA A 12 -8.99 2.91 -12.73
CA ALA A 12 -7.56 2.70 -12.49
C ALA A 12 -7.06 1.44 -13.20
N VAL A 13 -5.92 1.57 -13.89
CA VAL A 13 -5.22 0.47 -14.53
C VAL A 13 -3.98 0.14 -13.72
N LEU A 14 -3.93 -1.11 -13.25
CA LEU A 14 -2.85 -1.68 -12.49
C LEU A 14 -2.09 -2.67 -13.38
N THR A 15 -0.80 -2.43 -13.54
CA THR A 15 0.05 -3.14 -14.51
C THR A 15 0.83 -4.28 -13.88
N THR A 16 1.32 -5.20 -14.73
CA THR A 16 2.17 -6.31 -14.28
C THR A 16 3.44 -5.79 -13.60
N ARG A 17 4.11 -4.78 -14.17
CA ARG A 17 5.33 -4.23 -13.55
C ARG A 17 5.07 -3.60 -12.18
N GLN A 18 3.93 -2.92 -11.99
CA GLN A 18 3.58 -2.40 -10.66
C GLN A 18 3.33 -3.54 -9.68
N PHE A 19 2.69 -4.63 -10.11
CA PHE A 19 2.49 -5.81 -9.28
C PHE A 19 3.81 -6.48 -8.89
N GLU A 20 4.74 -6.65 -9.82
CA GLU A 20 6.05 -7.25 -9.51
C GLU A 20 6.85 -6.40 -8.52
N ARG A 21 6.78 -5.07 -8.62
CA ARG A 21 7.40 -4.16 -7.63
C ARG A 21 6.75 -4.28 -6.26
N TYR A 22 5.41 -4.32 -6.21
CA TYR A 22 4.66 -4.52 -4.99
C TYR A 22 5.04 -5.85 -4.34
N LYS A 23 5.07 -6.93 -5.12
CA LYS A 23 5.50 -8.27 -4.69
C LYS A 23 6.92 -8.26 -4.14
N ALA A 24 7.88 -7.68 -4.86
CA ALA A 24 9.27 -7.59 -4.41
C ALA A 24 9.38 -6.88 -3.05
N PHE A 25 8.70 -5.75 -2.88
CA PHE A 25 8.66 -5.02 -1.62
C PHE A 25 8.12 -5.89 -0.47
N ARG A 26 6.97 -6.55 -0.67
CA ARG A 26 6.33 -7.39 0.36
C ARG A 26 7.14 -8.63 0.72
N GLN A 27 7.86 -9.20 -0.25
CA GLN A 27 8.78 -10.30 -0.02
C GLN A 27 9.97 -9.86 0.84
N SER A 28 10.58 -8.71 0.54
CA SER A 28 11.66 -8.16 1.38
C SER A 28 11.19 -7.85 2.82
N GLU A 29 9.97 -7.34 3.00
CA GLU A 29 9.40 -7.14 4.34
C GLU A 29 9.21 -8.45 5.11
N ALA A 30 8.73 -9.50 4.45
CA ALA A 30 8.54 -10.82 5.07
C ALA A 30 9.90 -11.42 5.47
N GLU A 31 10.93 -11.32 4.62
CA GLU A 31 12.29 -11.76 4.92
C GLU A 31 12.86 -11.03 6.14
N LEU A 32 12.69 -9.70 6.24
CA LEU A 32 13.14 -8.92 7.39
C LEU A 32 12.50 -9.38 8.70
N LYS A 33 11.23 -9.78 8.65
CA LYS A 33 10.47 -10.29 9.81
C LYS A 33 10.68 -11.78 10.06
N SER A 34 11.45 -12.47 9.20
CA SER A 34 11.56 -13.93 9.21
C SER A 34 10.20 -14.64 9.10
N GLU A 35 9.29 -14.06 8.32
CA GLU A 35 7.95 -14.57 8.05
C GLU A 35 7.90 -15.27 6.69
N THR A 36 6.97 -16.22 6.53
CA THR A 36 6.69 -16.82 5.22
C THR A 36 6.14 -15.77 4.27
N PRO A 37 6.73 -15.58 3.07
CA PRO A 37 6.20 -14.64 2.10
C PRO A 37 4.77 -14.98 1.68
N PRO A 38 3.89 -13.98 1.48
CA PRO A 38 2.53 -14.20 1.00
C PRO A 38 2.53 -14.75 -0.44
N THR A 39 1.48 -15.50 -0.81
CA THR A 39 1.32 -15.99 -2.18
C THR A 39 0.96 -14.86 -3.15
N ASP A 40 1.12 -15.10 -4.44
CA ASP A 40 0.76 -14.12 -5.47
C ASP A 40 -0.73 -13.78 -5.44
N GLU A 41 -1.61 -14.75 -5.14
CA GLU A 41 -3.04 -14.53 -5.00
C GLU A 41 -3.34 -13.62 -3.80
N MET A 42 -2.69 -13.85 -2.66
CA MET A 42 -2.85 -13.02 -1.46
C MET A 42 -2.36 -11.59 -1.71
N LEU A 43 -1.22 -11.44 -2.37
CA LEU A 43 -0.66 -10.14 -2.74
C LEU A 43 -1.57 -9.40 -3.73
N LEU A 44 -2.15 -10.12 -4.69
CA LEU A 44 -3.04 -9.53 -5.68
C LEU A 44 -4.34 -9.05 -5.02
N GLU A 45 -4.95 -9.86 -4.16
CA GLU A 45 -6.13 -9.45 -3.39
C GLU A 45 -5.82 -8.23 -2.51
N GLU A 46 -4.68 -8.23 -1.81
CA GLU A 46 -4.25 -7.11 -0.97
C GLU A 46 -4.12 -5.83 -1.80
N TRP A 47 -3.38 -5.88 -2.89
CA TRP A 47 -3.10 -4.73 -3.75
C TRP A 47 -4.36 -4.15 -4.41
N ILE A 48 -5.27 -5.02 -4.87
CA ILE A 48 -6.58 -4.62 -5.39
C ILE A 48 -7.41 -3.93 -4.31
N THR A 49 -7.41 -4.51 -3.10
CA THR A 49 -8.20 -3.98 -2.00
C THR A 49 -7.69 -2.60 -1.58
N GLU A 50 -6.38 -2.37 -1.58
CA GLU A 50 -5.83 -1.04 -1.32
C GLU A 50 -6.28 -0.02 -2.34
N GLU A 51 -6.30 -0.40 -3.62
CA GLU A 51 -6.82 0.48 -4.67
C GLU A 51 -8.31 0.78 -4.49
N LEU A 52 -9.13 -0.23 -4.14
CA LEU A 52 -10.55 -0.04 -3.86
C LEU A 52 -10.80 0.93 -2.70
N LEU A 53 -10.05 0.77 -1.61
CA LEU A 53 -10.14 1.61 -0.41
C LEU A 53 -9.63 3.03 -0.67
N TYR A 54 -8.56 3.17 -1.44
CA TYR A 54 -8.06 4.48 -1.83
C TYR A 54 -9.09 5.25 -2.66
N GLN A 55 -9.68 4.62 -3.67
CA GLN A 55 -10.74 5.25 -4.47
C GLN A 55 -11.98 5.57 -3.63
N GLN A 56 -12.29 4.75 -2.64
CA GLN A 56 -13.36 5.05 -1.68
C GLN A 56 -13.01 6.29 -0.84
N ALA A 57 -11.80 6.38 -0.31
CA ALA A 57 -11.34 7.55 0.44
C ALA A 57 -11.44 8.84 -0.40
N MET A 58 -11.04 8.77 -1.67
CA MET A 58 -11.18 9.89 -2.61
C MET A 58 -12.65 10.25 -2.85
N LYS A 59 -13.52 9.26 -3.07
CA LYS A 59 -14.97 9.46 -3.29
C LYS A 59 -15.66 10.08 -2.07
N GLU A 60 -15.21 9.73 -0.88
CA GLU A 60 -15.76 10.22 0.39
C GLU A 60 -15.13 11.55 0.84
N ASN A 61 -14.26 12.16 0.03
CA ASN A 61 -13.55 13.42 0.33
C ASN A 61 -12.69 13.37 1.59
N VAL A 62 -12.19 12.18 1.96
CA VAL A 62 -11.21 11.98 3.04
C VAL A 62 -9.81 11.64 2.51
N GLY A 63 -9.64 11.69 1.20
CA GLY A 63 -8.36 11.47 0.53
C GLY A 63 -7.30 12.52 0.87
N VAL A 64 -6.04 12.11 0.74
CA VAL A 64 -4.85 12.94 0.93
C VAL A 64 -4.41 13.49 -0.42
N SER A 65 -3.95 14.74 -0.47
CA SER A 65 -3.40 15.32 -1.70
C SER A 65 -1.99 14.80 -1.98
N LEU A 66 -1.54 14.90 -3.23
CA LEU A 66 -0.17 14.52 -3.58
C LEU A 66 0.87 15.38 -2.84
N ASP A 67 0.63 16.69 -2.73
CA ASP A 67 1.53 17.62 -2.03
C ASP A 67 1.66 17.28 -0.54
N GLU A 68 0.57 16.85 0.09
CA GLU A 68 0.60 16.41 1.48
C GLU A 68 1.42 15.12 1.64
N ALA A 69 1.19 14.14 0.77
CA ALA A 69 1.97 12.90 0.76
C ALA A 69 3.47 13.16 0.50
N MET A 70 3.80 14.05 -0.44
CA MET A 70 5.19 14.42 -0.74
C MET A 70 5.91 14.99 0.48
N LYS A 71 5.24 15.77 1.34
CA LYS A 71 5.84 16.27 2.58
C LYS A 71 6.25 15.14 3.51
N GLU A 72 5.39 14.13 3.67
CA GLU A 72 5.71 12.97 4.50
C GLU A 72 6.81 12.10 3.89
N VAL A 73 6.83 11.96 2.56
CA VAL A 73 7.91 11.28 1.84
C VAL A 73 9.26 11.98 2.07
N GLN A 74 9.31 13.32 2.00
CA GLN A 74 10.55 14.06 2.27
C GLN A 74 11.02 13.89 3.71
N LYS A 75 10.10 13.83 4.69
CA LYS A 75 10.46 13.52 6.08
C LYS A 75 11.04 12.11 6.22
N ALA A 76 10.42 11.12 5.60
CA ALA A 76 10.90 9.73 5.62
C ALA A 76 12.27 9.59 4.97
N LYS A 77 12.49 10.26 3.83
CA LYS A 77 13.78 10.34 3.15
C LYS A 77 14.84 10.99 4.04
N ALA A 78 14.56 12.17 4.59
CA ALA A 78 15.49 12.87 5.48
C ALA A 78 15.82 12.06 6.74
N PHE A 79 14.84 11.36 7.31
CA PHE A 79 15.08 10.43 8.42
C PHE A 79 16.07 9.33 8.01
N LEU A 80 15.85 8.66 6.87
CA LEU A 80 16.76 7.63 6.38
C LEU A 80 18.18 8.16 6.13
N GLU A 81 18.31 9.36 5.57
CA GLU A 81 19.59 10.03 5.31
C GLU A 81 20.31 10.44 6.61
N SER A 82 19.57 10.69 7.69
CA SER A 82 20.13 11.02 9.00
C SER A 82 20.74 9.80 9.73
N LEU A 83 20.40 8.58 9.30
CA LEU A 83 20.91 7.36 9.93
C LEU A 83 22.36 7.06 9.50
N PRO A 84 23.14 6.37 10.34
CA PRO A 84 24.48 5.93 9.96
C PRO A 84 24.49 5.15 8.64
N PRO A 85 25.49 5.35 7.77
CA PRO A 85 25.53 4.71 6.45
C PRO A 85 25.40 3.18 6.46
N ASP A 86 25.94 2.56 7.51
CA ASP A 86 26.00 1.12 7.70
C ASP A 86 24.88 0.56 8.59
N SER A 87 23.92 1.39 8.98
CA SER A 87 22.76 0.95 9.76
C SER A 87 21.95 -0.11 9.00
N ASP A 88 21.37 -1.04 9.75
CA ASP A 88 20.55 -2.11 9.19
C ASP A 88 19.37 -1.55 8.38
N ILE A 89 18.82 -0.41 8.80
CA ILE A 89 17.73 0.28 8.10
C ILE A 89 18.18 0.76 6.71
N ARG A 90 19.35 1.41 6.58
CA ARG A 90 19.86 1.84 5.26
C ARG A 90 20.27 0.65 4.38
N ARG A 91 20.76 -0.44 4.99
CA ARG A 91 21.07 -1.68 4.26
C ARG A 91 19.82 -2.34 3.71
N PHE A 92 18.79 -2.48 4.54
CA PHE A 92 17.49 -2.99 4.15
C PHE A 92 16.86 -2.14 3.04
N HIS A 93 16.90 -0.81 3.17
CA HIS A 93 16.40 0.07 2.12
C HIS A 93 17.08 -0.18 0.77
N ARG A 94 18.41 -0.33 0.73
CA ARG A 94 19.12 -0.66 -0.51
C ARG A 94 18.71 -2.01 -1.09
N GLN A 95 18.53 -3.03 -0.25
CA GLN A 95 18.05 -4.35 -0.69
C GLN A 95 16.66 -4.27 -1.30
N VAL A 96 15.77 -3.48 -0.71
CA VAL A 96 14.42 -3.22 -1.26
C VAL A 96 14.51 -2.55 -2.63
N LEU A 97 15.33 -1.51 -2.78
CA LEU A 97 15.52 -0.83 -4.09
C LEU A 97 16.04 -1.78 -5.17
N GLU A 98 17.00 -2.64 -4.80
CA GLU A 98 17.55 -3.67 -5.69
C GLU A 98 16.49 -4.71 -6.08
N ALA A 99 15.73 -5.24 -5.11
CA ALA A 99 14.65 -6.19 -5.36
C ALA A 99 13.55 -5.60 -6.25
N MET A 100 13.23 -4.32 -6.08
CA MET A 100 12.26 -3.60 -6.91
C MET A 100 12.82 -3.23 -8.30
N GLY A 101 14.14 -3.30 -8.49
CA GLY A 101 14.82 -2.89 -9.72
C GLY A 101 14.67 -1.40 -10.02
N VAL A 102 14.73 -0.55 -9.00
CA VAL A 102 14.54 0.92 -9.13
C VAL A 102 15.70 1.69 -8.51
N SER A 103 15.97 2.87 -9.05
CA SER A 103 16.90 3.80 -8.42
C SER A 103 16.28 4.48 -7.19
N GLU A 104 17.13 4.99 -6.31
CA GLU A 104 16.69 5.77 -5.15
C GLU A 104 15.90 7.02 -5.57
N GLU A 105 16.29 7.67 -6.66
CA GLU A 105 15.58 8.83 -7.20
C GLU A 105 14.16 8.46 -7.66
N GLN A 106 14.03 7.39 -8.47
CA GLN A 106 12.71 6.89 -8.91
C GLN A 106 11.84 6.48 -7.72
N TYR A 107 12.43 5.82 -6.72
CA TYR A 107 11.70 5.43 -5.52
C TYR A 107 11.11 6.65 -4.81
N TRP A 108 11.92 7.65 -4.47
CA TRP A 108 11.47 8.80 -3.70
C TRP A 108 10.60 9.79 -4.48
N ASN A 109 10.78 9.91 -5.80
CA ASN A 109 10.08 10.92 -6.60
C ASN A 109 8.86 10.38 -7.36
N GLU A 110 8.86 9.10 -7.75
CA GLU A 110 7.78 8.54 -8.58
C GLU A 110 6.90 7.55 -7.80
N ILE A 111 7.50 6.73 -6.94
CA ILE A 111 6.80 5.61 -6.27
C ILE A 111 6.23 6.07 -4.93
N MET A 112 7.09 6.51 -4.01
CA MET A 112 6.72 6.81 -2.64
C MET A 112 5.64 7.88 -2.49
N PRO A 113 5.58 8.96 -3.29
CA PRO A 113 4.51 9.94 -3.19
C PRO A 113 3.12 9.33 -3.43
N SER A 114 3.00 8.42 -4.39
CA SER A 114 1.74 7.72 -4.67
C SER A 114 1.39 6.74 -3.56
N GLU A 115 2.36 5.96 -3.09
CA GLU A 115 2.15 4.97 -2.02
C GLU A 115 1.80 5.62 -0.67
N TYR A 116 2.48 6.70 -0.28
CA TYR A 116 2.14 7.47 0.91
C TYR A 116 0.76 8.09 0.80
N ARG A 117 0.42 8.68 -0.35
CA ARG A 117 -0.91 9.23 -0.59
C ARG A 117 -1.98 8.17 -0.40
N LYS A 118 -1.77 6.99 -0.97
CA LYS A 118 -2.67 5.83 -0.84
C LYS A 118 -2.82 5.41 0.62
N MET A 119 -1.70 5.11 1.30
CA MET A 119 -1.67 4.67 2.69
C MET A 119 -2.37 5.68 3.62
N MET A 120 -2.00 6.96 3.53
CA MET A 120 -2.57 7.99 4.40
C MET A 120 -4.06 8.21 4.13
N SER A 121 -4.51 8.14 2.87
CA SER A 121 -5.93 8.25 2.52
C SER A 121 -6.74 7.09 3.08
N ILE A 122 -6.21 5.86 3.00
CA ILE A 122 -6.84 4.67 3.57
C ILE A 122 -6.91 4.78 5.10
N SER A 123 -5.86 5.30 5.75
CA SER A 123 -5.89 5.58 7.19
C SER A 123 -7.02 6.55 7.56
N ARG A 124 -7.17 7.66 6.83
CA ARG A 124 -8.26 8.63 7.04
C ARG A 124 -9.63 8.02 6.80
N LEU A 125 -9.75 7.12 5.83
CA LEU A 125 -10.99 6.37 5.60
C LEU A 125 -11.33 5.52 6.81
N TYR A 126 -10.39 4.76 7.39
CA TYR A 126 -10.67 3.98 8.58
C TYR A 126 -11.11 4.85 9.77
N ASP A 127 -10.47 6.00 9.99
CA ASP A 127 -10.89 6.95 11.01
C ASP A 127 -12.34 7.43 10.78
N GLU A 128 -12.69 7.72 9.54
CA GLU A 128 -14.04 8.14 9.15
C GLU A 128 -15.07 7.02 9.33
N LEU A 129 -14.73 5.79 8.99
CA LEU A 129 -15.59 4.62 9.20
C LEU A 129 -15.83 4.35 10.70
N VAL A 130 -14.82 4.58 11.55
CA VAL A 130 -14.97 4.52 13.01
C VAL A 130 -15.93 5.61 13.51
N LYS A 131 -15.76 6.87 13.06
CA LYS A 131 -16.65 7.98 13.44
C LYS A 131 -18.12 7.72 13.08
N ARG A 132 -18.36 7.02 11.96
CA ARG A 132 -19.71 6.65 11.49
C ARG A 132 -20.25 5.37 12.15
N GLY A 133 -19.50 4.75 13.04
CA GLY A 133 -19.88 3.50 13.71
C GLY A 133 -19.91 2.28 12.80
N GLN A 134 -19.31 2.36 11.61
CA GLN A 134 -19.18 1.23 10.68
C GLN A 134 -18.02 0.31 11.09
N LEU A 135 -16.98 0.89 11.69
CA LEU A 135 -15.90 0.19 12.38
C LEU A 135 -15.94 0.53 13.87
N ARG A 136 -15.40 -0.36 14.70
CA ARG A 136 -15.23 -0.09 16.15
C ARG A 136 -13.88 0.59 16.35
N PRO A 137 -13.77 1.53 17.29
CA PRO A 137 -12.47 2.10 17.62
C PRO A 137 -11.53 1.01 18.15
N PRO A 138 -10.20 1.17 17.98
CA PRO A 138 -9.24 0.26 18.58
C PRO A 138 -9.45 0.17 20.10
N SER A 139 -9.68 -1.04 20.61
CA SER A 139 -10.01 -1.33 22.02
C SER A 139 -8.77 -1.48 22.92
N GLY A 140 -7.58 -1.15 22.42
CA GLY A 140 -6.30 -1.46 23.07
C GLY A 140 -5.80 -2.88 22.81
N ASP A 141 -6.67 -3.79 22.34
CA ASP A 141 -6.25 -5.08 21.75
C ASP A 141 -5.94 -4.89 20.26
N SER A 142 -4.66 -4.94 19.93
CA SER A 142 -4.16 -4.83 18.56
C SER A 142 -4.68 -5.93 17.62
N ASN A 143 -5.03 -7.11 18.15
CA ASN A 143 -5.52 -8.23 17.35
C ASN A 143 -6.97 -8.02 16.91
N GLU A 144 -7.82 -7.45 17.77
CA GLU A 144 -9.21 -7.17 17.43
C GLU A 144 -9.33 -6.14 16.29
N TRP A 145 -8.52 -5.09 16.35
CA TRP A 145 -8.46 -4.08 15.29
C TRP A 145 -7.98 -4.69 13.97
N ALA A 146 -6.89 -5.45 14.00
CA ALA A 146 -6.34 -6.10 12.81
C ALA A 146 -7.35 -7.05 12.16
N GLU A 147 -8.07 -7.86 12.96
CA GLU A 147 -9.12 -8.75 12.46
C GLU A 147 -10.33 -8.00 11.89
N GLN A 148 -10.70 -6.87 12.49
CA GLN A 148 -11.78 -6.06 11.95
C GLN A 148 -11.40 -5.45 10.60
N ILE A 149 -10.20 -4.90 10.46
CA ILE A 149 -9.69 -4.38 9.20
C ILE A 149 -9.57 -5.49 8.15
N ARG A 150 -9.05 -6.67 8.51
CA ARG A 150 -9.00 -7.84 7.61
C ARG A 150 -10.38 -8.20 7.07
N ARG A 151 -11.38 -8.30 7.95
CA ARG A 151 -12.76 -8.61 7.54
C ARG A 151 -13.35 -7.55 6.62
N TYR A 152 -13.17 -6.27 6.95
CA TYR A 152 -13.65 -5.17 6.12
C TYR A 152 -13.00 -5.18 4.73
N ARG A 153 -11.67 -5.34 4.68
CA ARG A 153 -10.89 -5.47 3.44
C ARG A 153 -11.39 -6.62 2.57
N HIS A 154 -11.53 -7.80 3.16
CA HIS A 154 -12.00 -8.99 2.45
C HIS A 154 -13.44 -8.81 1.93
N GLN A 155 -14.36 -8.29 2.76
CA GLN A 155 -15.72 -8.00 2.32
C GLN A 155 -15.73 -7.02 1.13
N ARG A 156 -14.97 -5.93 1.22
CA ARG A 156 -14.89 -4.93 0.15
C ARG A 156 -14.39 -5.54 -1.16
N TYR A 157 -13.39 -6.40 -1.10
CA TYR A 157 -12.89 -7.14 -2.27
C TYR A 157 -13.96 -8.04 -2.88
N GLN A 158 -14.61 -8.88 -2.07
CA GLN A 158 -15.66 -9.82 -2.51
C GLN A 158 -16.86 -9.10 -3.13
N GLU A 159 -17.26 -7.95 -2.61
CA GLU A 159 -18.35 -7.16 -3.16
C GLU A 159 -18.02 -6.53 -4.53
N SER A 160 -16.72 -6.35 -4.82
CA SER A 160 -16.20 -5.61 -5.98
C SER A 160 -15.79 -6.50 -7.15
N ILE A 161 -15.36 -7.74 -6.87
CA ILE A 161 -14.86 -8.65 -7.90
C ILE A 161 -15.94 -8.95 -8.95
N GLY A 162 -15.58 -8.88 -10.23
CA GLY A 162 -16.51 -9.07 -11.34
C GLY A 162 -17.49 -7.92 -11.60
N LYS A 163 -17.43 -6.82 -10.82
CA LYS A 163 -18.24 -5.61 -11.01
C LYS A 163 -17.37 -4.38 -11.22
N GLU A 164 -16.51 -4.10 -10.24
CA GLU A 164 -15.59 -2.97 -10.22
C GLU A 164 -14.15 -3.42 -10.51
N VAL A 165 -13.85 -4.71 -10.32
CA VAL A 165 -12.51 -5.29 -10.50
C VAL A 165 -12.52 -6.34 -11.60
N PHE A 166 -11.58 -6.21 -12.53
CA PHE A 166 -11.34 -7.16 -13.62
C PHE A 166 -9.85 -7.53 -13.67
N ILE A 167 -9.56 -8.83 -13.54
CA ILE A 167 -8.21 -9.40 -13.54
C ILE A 167 -7.93 -9.99 -14.93
N TYR A 168 -6.73 -9.77 -15.47
CA TYR A 168 -6.32 -10.13 -16.84
C TYR A 168 -5.11 -11.07 -16.87
#